data_AF-A0A381RMP9-F1
#
_entry.id   AF-A0A381RMP9-F1
#
_cell.length_a   1.000
_cell.length_b   1.000
_cell.length_c   1.000
_cell.angle_alpha   90.00
_cell.angle_beta   90.00
_cell.angle_gamma   90.00
#
_symmetry.space_group_name_H-M   'P 1'
#
loop_
_entity.id
_entity.type
_entity.pdbx_description
1 polymer ?
#
loop_
_entity_poly.entity_id
_entity_poly.type
_entity_poly.pdbx_seq_one_letter_code
_entity_poly.pdbx_strand_id
1 'polypeptide(L)'
;VAVSPESPVWSARSGDPAARHVMQVSPLQAGGLVAVFALGLIGFGFLDVVRASPAFQWSFLGPGAVLLVWNGILFGLAQRGGRIFRLGISFRSQHCVQAVAQATFFIYWGWFWSPLYDSAFLIAAQLVFAYAFTMLLSWSRRDLFVLGLGPFPVIFSINLFLWFTDNWFYLQFLLVGVGFLAKEFLQWSKGGQRVHIFNPSSLPLAVFSVALIATGTSDLTWGQDIATSQFFPPHIYLVLFLVALPGQYLFGVASMTLSAVLATYLFGLAYFAATGVYFFYDSYIPIAVFLGMQLLFTDPSTAPRTEVGRIIFGVLYGLSTVVLYALLSRLGLPPFYDKLLQVPVLNLSIQALDRVADSQWLRGRVPSSRSWTAHVGGASPRQRNLAYMVAWGAVFASMSAVQGIGDRHPGQWVPFWQEACRDDRPGACRYLRDMHFRFCRNGSAWACNEAGLLHFVLALEAEETPRFYRADVVELLERSCGDGFAPGCQNLTSLETGAEPRERASPTLHDYPIILRGTKGPLDDLSSADLLAQACGQGWEGACEQLAESGGD
;
A
#
# COMPACT_ATOMS: atom_id res chain seq x y z
N VAL A 1 43.31 -38.72 -42.28
CA VAL A 1 42.95 -37.28 -42.30
C VAL A 1 42.52 -36.93 -40.88
N ALA A 2 43.34 -36.15 -40.17
CA ALA A 2 43.19 -35.88 -38.75
C ALA A 2 41.98 -34.97 -38.49
N VAL A 3 41.18 -35.32 -37.48
CA VAL A 3 40.07 -34.52 -36.97
C VAL A 3 40.57 -33.77 -35.73
N SER A 4 40.69 -32.46 -35.84
CA SER A 4 40.91 -31.53 -34.74
C SER A 4 39.57 -31.17 -34.08
N PRO A 5 39.46 -31.09 -32.74
CA PRO A 5 38.26 -30.60 -32.08
C PRO A 5 38.34 -29.09 -31.91
N GLU A 6 37.57 -28.33 -32.70
CA GLU A 6 37.32 -26.92 -32.41
C GLU A 6 36.33 -26.81 -31.24
N SER A 7 36.78 -26.18 -30.17
CA SER A 7 35.97 -25.76 -29.03
C SER A 7 35.04 -24.60 -29.45
N PRO A 8 33.75 -24.61 -29.09
CA PRO A 8 32.91 -23.44 -29.30
C PRO A 8 33.26 -22.41 -28.24
N VAL A 9 34.05 -21.41 -28.65
CA VAL A 9 34.25 -20.16 -27.92
C VAL A 9 32.89 -19.47 -27.81
N TRP A 10 32.27 -19.56 -26.64
CA TRP A 10 31.11 -18.76 -26.27
C TRP A 10 31.53 -17.29 -26.20
N SER A 11 31.40 -16.58 -27.32
CA SER A 11 31.62 -15.14 -27.37
C SER A 11 30.60 -14.43 -26.47
N ALA A 12 31.11 -13.82 -25.40
CA ALA A 12 30.38 -12.94 -24.51
C ALA A 12 29.81 -11.74 -25.28
N ARG A 13 28.54 -11.82 -25.70
CA ARG A 13 27.70 -10.66 -26.01
C ARG A 13 26.34 -10.80 -25.35
N SER A 14 26.34 -10.59 -24.04
CA SER A 14 25.15 -10.23 -23.26
C SER A 14 25.49 -9.02 -22.40
N GLY A 15 25.95 -7.95 -23.06
CA GLY A 15 26.11 -6.65 -22.43
C GLY A 15 24.72 -6.03 -22.25
N ASP A 16 24.29 -5.88 -21.01
CA ASP A 16 23.26 -4.91 -20.65
C ASP A 16 23.78 -3.52 -21.10
N PRO A 17 23.16 -2.83 -22.08
CA PRO A 17 23.71 -1.62 -22.71
C PRO A 17 23.76 -0.39 -21.78
N ALA A 18 23.53 -0.57 -20.48
CA ALA A 18 23.41 0.50 -19.48
C ALA A 18 24.66 0.69 -18.59
N ALA A 19 25.64 -0.22 -18.59
CA ALA A 19 26.86 -0.05 -17.78
C ALA A 19 27.84 0.91 -18.48
N ARG A 20 27.81 2.20 -18.10
CA ARG A 20 28.64 3.26 -18.73
C ARG A 20 30.13 3.10 -18.45
N HIS A 21 30.47 2.51 -17.30
CA HIS A 21 31.84 2.16 -16.93
C HIS A 21 31.85 0.81 -16.23
N VAL A 22 32.68 -0.11 -16.73
CA VAL A 22 32.91 -1.43 -16.13
C VAL A 22 34.37 -1.50 -15.71
N MET A 23 34.61 -1.73 -14.43
CA MET A 23 35.94 -1.84 -13.84
C MET A 23 36.17 -3.29 -13.41
N GLN A 24 37.40 -3.77 -13.56
CA GLN A 24 37.79 -5.06 -12.98
C GLN A 24 38.10 -4.86 -11.49
N VAL A 25 37.69 -5.82 -10.68
CA VAL A 25 37.92 -5.83 -9.22
C VAL A 25 38.46 -7.19 -8.83
N SER A 26 39.52 -7.18 -8.02
CA SER A 26 40.07 -8.40 -7.46
C SER A 26 39.11 -9.01 -6.43
N PRO A 27 39.20 -10.32 -6.13
CA PRO A 27 38.38 -10.95 -5.09
C PRO A 27 38.49 -10.24 -3.73
N LEU A 28 39.68 -9.75 -3.37
CA LEU A 28 39.90 -9.01 -2.13
C LEU A 28 39.16 -7.65 -2.13
N GLN A 29 39.21 -6.91 -3.24
CA GLN A 29 38.51 -5.62 -3.36
C GLN A 29 36.99 -5.80 -3.34
N ALA A 30 36.48 -6.79 -4.09
CA ALA A 30 35.06 -7.11 -4.13
C ALA A 30 34.55 -7.58 -2.74
N GLY A 31 35.33 -8.44 -2.07
CA GLY A 31 35.02 -8.90 -0.72
C GLY A 31 35.09 -7.79 0.34
N GLY A 32 36.02 -6.85 0.18
CA GLY A 32 36.12 -5.65 1.03
C GLY A 32 34.90 -4.75 0.88
N LEU A 33 34.43 -4.52 -0.36
CA LEU A 33 33.22 -3.74 -0.63
C LEU A 33 31.99 -4.35 0.07
N VAL A 34 31.77 -5.66 -0.09
CA VAL A 34 30.65 -6.34 0.58
C VAL A 34 30.79 -6.29 2.11
N ALA A 35 32.01 -6.48 2.63
CA ALA A 35 32.26 -6.44 4.07
C ALA A 35 31.89 -5.08 4.68
N VAL A 36 32.14 -3.96 3.98
CA VAL A 36 31.72 -2.62 4.44
C VAL A 36 30.21 -2.55 4.65
N PHE A 37 29.40 -3.04 3.72
CA PHE A 37 27.94 -3.05 3.88
C PHE A 37 27.49 -4.03 4.97
N ALA A 38 28.08 -5.22 5.04
CA ALA A 38 27.72 -6.22 6.06
C ALA A 38 28.07 -5.75 7.49
N LEU A 39 29.23 -5.11 7.67
CA LEU A 39 29.64 -4.50 8.94
C LEU A 39 28.79 -3.25 9.25
N GLY A 40 28.44 -2.45 8.24
CA GLY A 40 27.50 -1.34 8.40
C GLY A 40 26.13 -1.81 8.89
N LEU A 41 25.62 -2.93 8.37
CA LEU A 41 24.39 -3.56 8.83
C LEU A 41 24.49 -4.01 10.29
N ILE A 42 25.60 -4.67 10.66
CA ILE A 42 25.89 -5.04 12.05
C ILE A 42 25.94 -3.80 12.96
N GLY A 43 26.49 -2.69 12.46
CA GLY A 43 26.54 -1.41 13.16
C GLY A 43 25.18 -0.89 13.61
N PHE A 44 24.12 -1.05 12.80
CA PHE A 44 22.75 -0.70 13.21
C PHE A 44 22.28 -1.49 14.44
N GLY A 45 22.77 -2.72 14.63
CA GLY A 45 22.52 -3.55 15.81
C GLY A 45 23.05 -2.98 17.12
N PHE A 46 23.86 -1.92 17.08
CA PHE A 46 24.43 -1.27 18.25
C PHE A 46 23.79 0.09 18.58
N LEU A 47 22.79 0.54 17.82
CA LEU A 47 22.00 1.72 18.17
C LEU A 47 21.21 1.48 19.45
N ASP A 48 21.06 2.49 20.30
CA ASP A 48 20.41 2.37 21.61
C ASP A 48 18.98 1.80 21.52
N VAL A 49 18.20 2.31 20.56
CA VAL A 49 16.84 1.82 20.28
C VAL A 49 16.80 0.34 19.89
N VAL A 50 17.83 -0.14 19.18
CA VAL A 50 17.91 -1.53 18.72
C VAL A 50 18.40 -2.46 19.83
N ARG A 51 19.38 -1.99 20.63
CA ARG A 51 19.94 -2.75 21.76
C ARG A 51 18.94 -3.00 22.88
N ALA A 52 17.88 -2.20 22.96
CA ALA A 52 16.84 -2.35 23.97
C ALA A 52 16.10 -3.71 23.88
N SER A 53 16.01 -4.32 22.68
CA SER A 53 15.40 -5.63 22.49
C SER A 53 16.39 -6.63 21.89
N PRO A 54 16.66 -7.79 22.54
CA PRO A 54 17.55 -8.81 21.99
C PRO A 54 17.11 -9.34 20.63
N ALA A 55 15.81 -9.56 20.44
CA ALA A 55 15.26 -10.04 19.17
C ALA A 55 15.48 -9.01 18.05
N PHE A 56 15.30 -7.72 18.38
CA PHE A 56 15.53 -6.65 17.43
C PHE A 56 17.01 -6.51 17.08
N GLN A 57 17.91 -6.57 18.07
CA GLN A 57 19.35 -6.57 17.85
C GLN A 57 19.81 -7.74 16.96
N TRP A 58 19.36 -8.96 17.25
CA TRP A 58 19.70 -10.14 16.43
C TRP A 58 19.16 -10.06 15.01
N SER A 59 18.11 -9.27 14.77
CA SER A 59 17.60 -9.01 13.43
C SER A 59 18.62 -8.30 12.53
N PHE A 60 19.63 -7.61 13.08
CA PHE A 60 20.74 -7.02 12.33
C PHE A 60 21.99 -7.90 12.36
N LEU A 61 22.35 -8.40 13.55
CA LEU A 61 23.57 -9.21 13.74
C LEU A 61 23.52 -10.51 12.95
N GLY A 62 22.37 -11.20 12.94
CA GLY A 62 22.18 -12.47 12.23
C GLY A 62 22.39 -12.33 10.72
N PRO A 63 21.60 -11.52 10.01
CA PRO A 63 21.80 -11.29 8.58
C PRO A 63 23.19 -10.74 8.24
N GLY A 64 23.75 -9.85 9.06
CA GLY A 64 25.11 -9.36 8.90
C GLY A 64 26.16 -10.47 8.96
N ALA A 65 26.06 -11.38 9.94
CA ALA A 65 26.93 -12.54 10.06
C ALA A 65 26.79 -13.49 8.86
N VAL A 66 25.57 -13.75 8.41
CA VAL A 66 25.29 -14.57 7.21
C VAL A 66 25.95 -13.97 5.97
N LEU A 67 25.83 -12.65 5.77
CA LEU A 67 26.49 -11.94 4.66
C LEU A 67 28.01 -12.04 4.74
N LEU A 68 28.61 -11.92 5.93
CA LEU A 68 30.07 -12.06 6.11
C LEU A 68 30.55 -13.49 5.84
N VAL A 69 29.80 -14.51 6.27
CA VAL A 69 30.12 -15.92 5.98
C VAL A 69 30.05 -16.18 4.48
N TRP A 70 28.97 -15.75 3.81
CA TRP A 70 28.84 -15.89 2.36
C TRP A 70 29.96 -15.15 1.63
N ASN A 71 30.30 -13.93 2.07
CA ASN A 71 31.43 -13.16 1.55
C ASN A 71 32.75 -13.93 1.65
N GLY A 72 33.09 -14.45 2.83
CA GLY A 72 34.32 -15.21 3.05
C GLY A 72 34.41 -16.47 2.18
N ILE A 73 33.30 -17.21 2.05
CA ILE A 73 33.24 -18.41 1.20
C ILE A 73 33.43 -18.03 -0.28
N LEU A 74 32.65 -17.07 -0.79
CA LEU A 74 32.67 -16.70 -2.21
C LEU A 74 34.05 -16.21 -2.65
N PHE A 75 34.63 -15.26 -1.93
CA PHE A 75 35.89 -14.64 -2.33
C PHE A 75 37.11 -15.49 -1.95
N GLY A 76 37.03 -16.31 -0.90
CA GLY A 76 38.06 -17.30 -0.60
C GLY A 76 38.18 -18.37 -1.70
N LEU A 77 37.05 -18.86 -2.22
CA LEU A 77 37.02 -19.78 -3.37
C LEU A 77 37.47 -19.08 -4.66
N ALA A 78 37.01 -17.85 -4.91
CA ALA A 78 37.38 -17.10 -6.11
C ALA A 78 38.88 -16.77 -6.17
N GLN A 79 39.50 -16.47 -5.02
CA GLN A 79 40.94 -16.22 -4.93
C GLN A 79 41.76 -17.47 -5.29
N ARG A 80 41.34 -18.65 -4.82
CA ARG A 80 41.98 -19.93 -5.17
C ARG A 80 41.79 -20.29 -6.64
N GLY A 81 40.65 -19.93 -7.22
CA GLY A 81 40.30 -20.20 -8.61
C GLY A 81 40.77 -19.15 -9.62
N GLY A 82 41.49 -18.10 -9.21
CA GLY A 82 41.95 -17.04 -10.11
C GLY A 82 40.83 -16.24 -10.79
N ARG A 83 39.64 -16.19 -10.20
CA ARG A 83 38.46 -15.55 -10.79
C ARG A 83 38.56 -14.02 -10.69
N ILE A 84 38.23 -13.31 -11.77
CA ILE A 84 38.21 -11.85 -11.82
C ILE A 84 36.76 -11.37 -11.85
N PHE A 85 36.44 -10.42 -10.98
CA PHE A 85 35.12 -9.81 -10.93
C PHE A 85 35.09 -8.49 -11.69
N ARG A 86 33.90 -8.08 -12.08
CA ARG A 86 33.60 -6.84 -12.78
C ARG A 86 32.53 -6.07 -12.01
N LEU A 87 32.77 -4.77 -11.86
CA LEU A 87 31.86 -3.81 -11.27
C LEU A 87 31.45 -2.79 -12.33
N GLY A 88 30.19 -2.82 -12.73
CA GLY A 88 29.59 -1.83 -13.63
C GLY A 88 28.86 -0.74 -12.85
N ILE A 89 28.86 0.49 -13.36
CA ILE A 89 28.00 1.56 -12.85
C ILE A 89 26.90 1.82 -13.89
N SER A 90 25.64 1.74 -13.47
CA SER A 90 24.48 2.00 -14.31
C SER A 90 23.53 2.99 -13.65
N PHE A 91 23.25 4.08 -14.36
CA PHE A 91 22.19 5.01 -14.01
C PHE A 91 20.98 4.76 -14.92
N ARG A 92 19.90 4.20 -14.35
CA ARG A 92 18.65 4.00 -15.08
C ARG A 92 17.62 5.02 -14.62
N SER A 93 17.13 5.84 -15.55
CA SER A 93 16.14 6.89 -15.25
C SER A 93 14.89 6.36 -14.58
N GLN A 94 14.44 5.13 -14.92
CA GLN A 94 13.31 4.47 -14.26
C GLN A 94 13.48 4.32 -12.75
N HIS A 95 14.67 3.91 -12.29
CA HIS A 95 14.91 3.72 -10.86
C HIS A 95 15.01 5.07 -10.14
N CYS A 96 15.61 6.07 -10.79
CA CYS A 96 15.69 7.42 -10.24
C CYS A 96 14.30 8.05 -10.08
N VAL A 97 13.49 8.06 -11.15
CA VAL A 97 12.16 8.66 -11.14
C VAL A 97 11.25 7.99 -10.11
N GLN A 98 11.27 6.65 -10.03
CA GLN A 98 10.47 5.92 -9.04
C GLN A 98 10.96 6.18 -7.61
N ALA A 99 12.27 6.17 -7.37
CA ALA A 99 12.82 6.45 -6.04
C ALA A 99 12.51 7.88 -5.58
N VAL A 100 12.59 8.87 -6.49
CA VAL A 100 12.22 10.26 -6.19
C VAL A 100 10.73 10.37 -5.88
N ALA A 101 9.85 9.79 -6.69
CA ALA A 101 8.41 9.83 -6.46
C ALA A 101 8.03 9.23 -5.09
N GLN A 102 8.61 8.08 -4.74
CA GLN A 102 8.39 7.43 -3.45
C GLN A 102 9.02 8.22 -2.30
N ALA A 103 10.23 8.75 -2.45
CA ALA A 103 10.88 9.58 -1.43
C ALA A 103 10.09 10.86 -1.13
N THR A 104 9.58 11.53 -2.17
CA THR A 104 8.70 12.70 -2.01
C THR A 104 7.45 12.33 -1.22
N PHE A 105 6.85 11.17 -1.52
CA PHE A 105 5.70 10.68 -0.75
C PHE A 105 6.07 10.34 0.70
N PHE A 106 7.21 9.68 0.96
CA PHE A 106 7.68 9.40 2.33
C PHE A 106 7.89 10.68 3.14
N ILE A 107 8.50 11.71 2.57
CA ILE A 107 8.68 13.01 3.24
C ILE A 107 7.32 13.64 3.53
N TYR A 108 6.39 13.59 2.58
CA TYR A 108 5.08 14.16 2.81
C TYR A 108 4.29 13.42 3.89
N TRP A 109 4.23 12.09 3.80
CA TRP A 109 3.53 11.24 4.76
C TRP A 109 4.15 11.30 6.16
N GLY A 110 5.47 11.24 6.27
CA GLY A 110 6.17 11.26 7.56
C GLY A 110 6.00 12.56 8.33
N TRP A 111 5.72 13.67 7.62
CA TRP A 111 5.35 14.94 8.26
C TRP A 111 4.07 14.83 9.10
N PHE A 112 3.14 13.96 8.71
CA PHE A 112 1.86 13.75 9.41
C PHE A 112 1.81 12.43 10.21
N TRP A 113 2.88 11.62 10.14
CA TRP A 113 2.97 10.37 10.88
C TRP A 113 4.43 10.11 11.29
N SER A 114 4.80 10.58 12.49
CA SER A 114 6.15 10.53 13.02
C SER A 114 6.79 9.12 13.08
N PRO A 115 6.04 8.01 13.32
CA PRO A 115 6.65 6.67 13.38
C PRO A 115 7.44 6.30 12.11
N LEU A 116 7.07 6.86 10.95
CA LEU A 116 7.83 6.69 9.72
C LEU A 116 9.24 7.30 9.81
N TYR A 117 9.37 8.50 10.37
CA TYR A 117 10.67 9.15 10.56
C TYR A 117 11.49 8.48 11.65
N ASP A 118 10.85 8.06 12.74
CA ASP A 118 11.49 7.27 13.79
C ASP A 118 12.06 5.95 13.23
N SER A 119 11.40 5.40 12.21
CA SER A 119 11.79 4.18 11.50
C SER A 119 12.71 4.41 10.30
N ALA A 120 13.14 5.64 10.00
CA ALA A 120 13.92 5.93 8.79
C ALA A 120 15.25 5.15 8.73
N PHE A 121 15.87 4.91 9.89
CA PHE A 121 17.10 4.11 9.99
C PHE A 121 16.87 2.64 9.59
N LEU A 122 15.65 2.10 9.76
CA LEU A 122 15.28 0.75 9.34
C LEU A 122 15.22 0.63 7.82
N ILE A 123 14.75 1.67 7.13
CA ILE A 123 14.77 1.75 5.67
C ILE A 123 16.22 1.82 5.18
N ALA A 124 17.07 2.60 5.85
CA ALA A 124 18.50 2.67 5.54
C ALA A 124 19.21 1.31 5.75
N ALA A 125 18.91 0.60 6.84
CA ALA A 125 19.46 -0.73 7.08
C ALA A 125 19.02 -1.74 5.99
N GLN A 126 17.76 -1.70 5.55
CA GLN A 126 17.27 -2.51 4.44
C GLN A 126 18.01 -2.20 3.12
N LEU A 127 18.33 -0.93 2.84
CA LEU A 127 19.13 -0.56 1.66
C LEU A 127 20.56 -1.12 1.77
N VAL A 128 21.20 -0.99 2.93
CA VAL A 128 22.55 -1.53 3.18
C VAL A 128 22.57 -3.05 2.98
N PHE A 129 21.60 -3.75 3.56
CA PHE A 129 21.41 -5.19 3.35
C PHE A 129 21.20 -5.53 1.87
N ALA A 130 20.33 -4.80 1.17
CA ALA A 130 20.02 -5.04 -0.23
C ALA A 130 21.26 -4.90 -1.13
N TYR A 131 22.12 -3.90 -0.90
CA TYR A 131 23.37 -3.76 -1.63
C TYR A 131 24.33 -4.93 -1.35
N ALA A 132 24.56 -5.30 -0.10
CA ALA A 132 25.40 -6.45 0.26
C ALA A 132 24.89 -7.76 -0.38
N PHE A 133 23.59 -8.03 -0.20
CA PHE A 133 22.94 -9.24 -0.68
C PHE A 133 22.96 -9.33 -2.21
N THR A 134 22.65 -8.25 -2.92
CA THR A 134 22.64 -8.26 -4.39
C THR A 134 24.04 -8.35 -4.99
N MET A 135 25.05 -7.76 -4.35
CA MET A 135 26.46 -7.95 -4.74
C MET A 135 26.86 -9.43 -4.65
N LEU A 136 26.62 -10.04 -3.49
CA LEU A 136 26.93 -11.46 -3.26
C LEU A 136 26.16 -12.37 -4.20
N LEU A 137 24.86 -12.13 -4.39
CA LEU A 137 24.01 -12.91 -5.29
C LEU A 137 24.50 -12.82 -6.74
N SER A 138 24.83 -11.62 -7.21
CA SER A 138 25.30 -11.39 -8.57
C SER A 138 26.66 -12.06 -8.79
N TRP A 139 27.62 -11.84 -7.90
CA TRP A 139 28.97 -12.40 -8.01
C TRP A 139 29.05 -13.90 -7.77
N SER A 140 28.11 -14.47 -7.01
CA SER A 140 27.98 -15.93 -6.89
C SER A 140 27.58 -16.58 -8.21
N ARG A 141 26.83 -15.88 -9.08
CA ARG A 141 26.31 -16.43 -10.33
C ARG A 141 27.06 -15.99 -11.58
N ARG A 142 27.58 -14.77 -11.59
CA ARG A 142 28.16 -14.10 -12.74
C ARG A 142 29.38 -13.31 -12.30
N ASP A 143 30.23 -12.91 -13.23
CA ASP A 143 31.40 -12.09 -12.89
C ASP A 143 31.06 -10.61 -12.77
N LEU A 144 29.89 -10.18 -13.24
CA LEU A 144 29.48 -8.78 -13.29
C LEU A 144 28.42 -8.47 -12.23
N PHE A 145 28.69 -7.47 -11.39
CA PHE A 145 27.69 -6.76 -10.61
C PHE A 145 27.52 -5.35 -11.15
N VAL A 146 26.28 -4.87 -11.22
CA VAL A 146 25.96 -3.52 -11.70
C VAL A 146 25.43 -2.69 -10.52
N LEU A 147 26.24 -1.75 -10.06
CA LEU A 147 25.88 -0.78 -9.04
C LEU A 147 24.99 0.31 -9.64
N GLY A 148 23.90 0.62 -8.94
CA GLY A 148 22.97 1.69 -9.31
C GLY A 148 21.83 1.82 -8.32
N LEU A 149 20.81 2.60 -8.67
CA LEU A 149 19.65 2.89 -7.83
C LEU A 149 18.59 1.76 -7.80
N GLY A 150 18.90 0.58 -8.34
CA GLY A 150 17.94 -0.53 -8.44
C GLY A 150 17.32 -0.98 -7.11
N PRO A 151 18.06 -1.03 -5.98
CA PRO A 151 17.48 -1.38 -4.69
C PRO A 151 16.49 -0.35 -4.12
N PHE A 152 16.67 0.95 -4.40
CA PHE A 152 15.87 2.02 -3.79
C PHE A 152 14.36 1.85 -4.04
N PRO A 153 13.86 1.75 -5.28
CA PRO A 153 12.44 1.58 -5.51
C PRO A 153 11.84 0.30 -4.91
N VAL A 154 12.65 -0.76 -4.79
CA VAL A 154 12.21 -2.04 -4.22
C VAL A 154 12.01 -1.91 -2.72
N ILE A 155 13.02 -1.36 -2.01
CA ILE A 155 12.94 -1.14 -0.56
C ILE A 155 11.85 -0.13 -0.24
N PHE A 156 11.82 1.01 -0.92
CA PHE A 156 10.78 2.01 -0.72
C PHE A 156 9.40 1.43 -0.99
N SER A 157 9.19 0.68 -2.06
CA SER A 157 7.90 0.04 -2.32
C SER A 157 7.51 -0.96 -1.24
N ILE A 158 8.40 -1.82 -0.75
CA ILE A 158 8.09 -2.73 0.36
C ILE A 158 7.63 -1.91 1.57
N ASN A 159 8.38 -0.85 1.89
CA ASN A 159 8.10 -0.01 3.03
C ASN A 159 6.90 0.95 2.85
N LEU A 160 6.23 0.95 1.70
CA LEU A 160 4.94 1.64 1.56
C LEU A 160 3.75 0.74 1.92
N PHE A 161 3.98 -0.56 2.16
CA PHE A 161 2.88 -1.50 2.35
C PHE A 161 3.02 -2.39 3.59
N LEU A 162 4.24 -2.77 3.97
CA LEU A 162 4.43 -3.73 5.05
C LEU A 162 5.78 -3.56 5.75
N TRP A 163 5.73 -3.35 7.07
CA TRP A 163 6.88 -3.44 7.98
C TRP A 163 6.58 -4.47 9.05
N PHE A 164 7.56 -5.31 9.38
CA PHE A 164 7.51 -6.11 10.60
C PHE A 164 7.79 -5.24 11.83
N THR A 165 7.13 -5.58 12.94
CA THR A 165 7.43 -5.01 14.27
C THR A 165 8.85 -5.37 14.72
N ASP A 166 9.40 -4.60 15.65
CA ASP A 166 10.80 -4.68 16.08
C ASP A 166 11.25 -6.10 16.47
N ASN A 167 10.41 -6.85 17.18
CA ASN A 167 10.72 -8.22 17.61
C ASN A 167 10.76 -9.23 16.45
N TRP A 168 10.15 -8.89 15.31
CA TRP A 168 10.03 -9.74 14.13
C TRP A 168 10.77 -9.16 12.93
N PHE A 169 11.59 -8.12 13.14
CA PHE A 169 12.20 -7.36 12.06
C PHE A 169 13.15 -8.18 11.17
N TYR A 170 13.68 -9.31 11.66
CA TYR A 170 14.45 -10.24 10.83
C TYR A 170 13.67 -10.76 9.60
N LEU A 171 12.34 -10.86 9.71
CA LEU A 171 11.45 -11.20 8.59
C LEU A 171 11.45 -10.10 7.51
N GLN A 172 11.74 -8.85 7.87
CA GLN A 172 11.90 -7.76 6.90
C GLN A 172 13.07 -8.02 5.95
N PHE A 173 14.22 -8.44 6.48
CA PHE A 173 15.38 -8.80 5.66
C PHE A 173 15.14 -10.06 4.83
N LEU A 174 14.38 -11.02 5.35
CA LEU A 174 13.97 -12.20 4.58
C LEU A 174 13.05 -11.80 3.41
N LEU A 175 12.05 -10.94 3.66
CA LEU A 175 11.15 -10.41 2.65
C LEU A 175 11.93 -9.69 1.54
N VAL A 176 12.88 -8.82 1.91
CA VAL A 176 13.78 -8.14 0.97
C VAL A 176 14.62 -9.14 0.18
N GLY A 177 15.21 -10.13 0.84
CA GLY A 177 16.02 -11.19 0.22
C GLY A 177 15.23 -11.99 -0.81
N VAL A 178 14.00 -12.40 -0.47
CA VAL A 178 13.08 -13.09 -1.38
C VAL A 178 12.78 -12.25 -2.62
N GLY A 179 12.57 -10.93 -2.46
CA GLY A 179 12.37 -10.02 -3.58
C GLY A 179 13.54 -10.01 -4.58
N PHE A 180 14.77 -9.93 -4.09
CA PHE A 180 15.96 -9.94 -4.96
C PHE A 180 16.27 -11.32 -5.53
N LEU A 181 16.02 -12.40 -4.79
CA LEU A 181 16.09 -13.76 -5.32
C LEU A 181 15.10 -13.95 -6.47
N ALA A 182 13.84 -13.56 -6.28
CA ALA A 182 12.82 -13.62 -7.31
C ALA A 182 13.20 -12.83 -8.56
N LYS A 183 13.70 -11.60 -8.38
CA LYS A 183 14.20 -10.77 -9.50
C LYS A 183 15.32 -11.45 -10.29
N GLU A 184 16.24 -12.15 -9.61
CA GLU A 184 17.41 -12.75 -10.24
C GLU A 184 17.14 -14.14 -10.83
N PHE A 185 16.19 -14.91 -10.28
CA PHE A 185 15.90 -16.28 -10.72
C PHE A 185 14.62 -16.40 -11.58
N LEU A 186 13.59 -15.60 -11.31
CA LEU A 186 12.29 -15.69 -11.99
C LEU A 186 12.22 -14.71 -13.15
N GLN A 187 12.84 -15.10 -14.26
CA GLN A 187 12.96 -14.30 -15.48
C GLN A 187 12.41 -15.04 -16.70
N TRP A 188 11.85 -14.28 -17.64
CA TRP A 188 11.39 -14.77 -18.94
C TRP A 188 11.88 -13.89 -20.08
N SER A 189 11.65 -14.33 -21.32
CA SER A 189 11.87 -13.50 -22.51
C SER A 189 10.63 -12.66 -22.79
N LYS A 190 10.80 -11.34 -22.82
CA LYS A 190 9.79 -10.35 -23.21
C LYS A 190 10.36 -9.52 -24.34
N GLY A 191 9.85 -9.72 -25.56
CA GLY A 191 10.32 -8.97 -26.72
C GLY A 191 11.79 -9.18 -27.07
N GLY A 192 12.31 -10.39 -26.83
CA GLY A 192 13.71 -10.74 -27.08
C GLY A 192 14.68 -10.31 -25.97
N GLN A 193 14.21 -9.62 -24.92
CA GLN A 193 15.02 -9.28 -23.75
C GLN A 193 14.64 -10.14 -22.55
N ARG A 194 15.64 -10.49 -21.74
CA ARG A 194 15.44 -11.22 -20.49
C ARG A 194 15.08 -10.24 -19.38
N VAL A 195 13.87 -10.38 -18.83
CA VAL A 195 13.35 -9.50 -17.78
C VAL A 195 12.75 -10.33 -16.64
N HIS A 196 12.69 -9.76 -15.44
CA HIS A 196 11.98 -10.37 -14.32
C HIS A 196 10.48 -10.48 -14.62
N ILE A 197 9.88 -11.59 -14.17
CA ILE A 197 8.45 -11.84 -14.33
C ILE A 197 7.67 -10.95 -13.37
N PHE A 198 8.05 -10.96 -12.10
CA PHE A 198 7.33 -10.32 -11.02
C PHE A 198 7.95 -8.99 -10.63
N ASN A 199 7.13 -8.02 -10.26
CA ASN A 199 7.65 -6.80 -9.67
C ASN A 199 8.40 -7.18 -8.37
N PRO A 200 9.67 -6.77 -8.20
CA PRO A 200 10.53 -7.25 -7.12
C PRO A 200 10.03 -6.95 -5.69
N SER A 201 9.17 -5.94 -5.49
CA SER A 201 8.51 -5.69 -4.20
C SER A 201 7.19 -6.44 -4.08
N SER A 202 6.42 -6.55 -5.16
CA SER A 202 5.06 -7.12 -5.13
C SER A 202 5.00 -8.61 -4.78
N LEU A 203 5.92 -9.43 -5.31
CA LEU A 203 5.92 -10.87 -5.04
C LEU A 203 6.22 -11.19 -3.57
N PRO A 204 7.31 -10.68 -2.96
CA PRO A 204 7.55 -10.95 -1.56
C PRO A 204 6.44 -10.38 -0.67
N LEU A 205 5.88 -9.20 -0.98
CA LEU A 205 4.72 -8.66 -0.26
C LEU A 205 3.54 -9.63 -0.31
N ALA A 206 3.17 -10.15 -1.48
CA ALA A 206 2.07 -11.10 -1.62
C ALA A 206 2.33 -12.42 -0.88
N VAL A 207 3.53 -12.99 -1.00
CA VAL A 207 3.90 -14.26 -0.35
C VAL A 207 3.83 -14.12 1.18
N PHE A 208 4.40 -13.05 1.73
CA PHE A 208 4.35 -12.80 3.18
C PHE A 208 2.94 -12.46 3.64
N SER A 209 2.16 -11.72 2.84
CA SER A 209 0.75 -11.45 3.13
C SER A 209 -0.07 -12.75 3.24
N VAL A 210 0.09 -13.68 2.28
CA VAL A 210 -0.57 -14.99 2.34
C VAL A 210 -0.15 -15.77 3.58
N ALA A 211 1.14 -15.76 3.93
CA ALA A 211 1.63 -16.43 5.14
C ALA A 211 0.98 -15.84 6.40
N LEU A 212 1.00 -14.49 6.55
CA LEU A 212 0.42 -13.78 7.70
C LEU A 212 -1.08 -13.99 7.84
N ILE A 213 -1.80 -14.06 6.72
CA ILE A 213 -3.22 -14.40 6.68
C ILE A 213 -3.43 -15.85 7.13
N ALA A 214 -2.67 -16.79 6.56
CA ALA A 214 -2.83 -18.21 6.83
C ALA A 214 -2.48 -18.59 8.29
N THR A 215 -1.54 -17.88 8.91
CA THR A 215 -1.16 -18.08 10.31
C THR A 215 -1.96 -17.24 11.29
N GLY A 216 -2.77 -16.28 10.83
CA GLY A 216 -3.53 -15.37 11.69
C GLY A 216 -2.65 -14.38 12.46
N THR A 217 -1.44 -14.08 11.97
CA THR A 217 -0.42 -13.30 12.69
C THR A 217 -0.17 -11.93 12.03
N SER A 218 -1.22 -11.26 11.57
CA SER A 218 -1.10 -9.96 10.88
C SER A 218 -0.68 -8.82 11.82
N ASP A 219 -0.90 -9.00 13.12
CA ASP A 219 -0.47 -8.14 14.24
C ASP A 219 1.05 -8.08 14.42
N LEU A 220 1.81 -9.01 13.82
CA LEU A 220 3.27 -8.94 13.78
C LEU A 220 3.80 -7.79 12.91
N THR A 221 2.92 -7.08 12.22
CA THR A 221 3.25 -6.04 11.24
C THR A 221 2.54 -4.73 11.54
N TRP A 222 3.12 -3.64 11.08
CA TRP A 222 2.48 -2.31 11.05
C TRP A 222 1.57 -2.12 9.84
N GLY A 223 1.20 -3.19 9.10
CA GLY A 223 0.52 -3.08 7.81
C GLY A 223 -0.81 -2.32 7.86
N GLN A 224 -1.60 -2.52 8.93
CA GLN A 224 -2.86 -1.81 9.14
C GLN A 224 -2.64 -0.33 9.45
N ASP A 225 -1.67 0.00 10.31
CA ASP A 225 -1.35 1.37 10.67
C ASP A 225 -0.76 2.14 9.49
N ILE A 226 0.09 1.50 8.69
CA ILE A 226 0.61 2.02 7.43
C ILE A 226 -0.55 2.35 6.48
N ALA A 227 -1.46 1.40 6.24
CA ALA A 227 -2.58 1.60 5.32
C ALA A 227 -3.52 2.73 5.77
N THR A 228 -3.69 2.89 7.08
CA THR A 228 -4.58 3.91 7.67
C THR A 228 -3.92 5.30 7.69
N SER A 229 -2.69 5.39 8.22
CA SER A 229 -1.95 6.65 8.38
C SER A 229 -1.58 7.31 7.06
N GLN A 230 -1.50 6.54 5.97
CA GLN A 230 -1.36 7.09 4.62
C GLN A 230 -2.48 8.06 4.25
N PHE A 231 -3.64 8.03 4.94
CA PHE A 231 -4.71 8.99 4.72
C PHE A 231 -4.65 10.25 5.57
N PHE A 232 -3.76 10.30 6.57
CA PHE A 232 -3.64 11.43 7.48
C PHE A 232 -3.29 12.74 6.76
N PRO A 233 -2.33 12.77 5.82
CA PRO A 233 -2.00 14.02 5.15
C PRO A 233 -3.21 14.62 4.40
N PRO A 234 -3.35 15.95 4.39
CA PRO A 234 -4.34 16.62 3.55
C PRO A 234 -4.03 16.40 2.07
N HIS A 235 -5.03 16.44 1.20
CA HIS A 235 -4.88 16.37 -0.26
C HIS A 235 -4.03 15.19 -0.77
N ILE A 236 -4.00 14.07 -0.05
CA ILE A 236 -3.07 12.97 -0.33
C ILE A 236 -3.27 12.35 -1.72
N TYR A 237 -4.51 12.28 -2.22
CA TYR A 237 -4.79 11.85 -3.60
C TYR A 237 -4.10 12.74 -4.63
N LEU A 238 -4.09 14.06 -4.42
CA LEU A 238 -3.44 15.01 -5.31
C LEU A 238 -1.93 14.83 -5.28
N VAL A 239 -1.34 14.66 -4.10
CA VAL A 239 0.10 14.41 -3.98
C VAL A 239 0.50 13.12 -4.70
N LEU A 240 -0.22 12.01 -4.46
CA LEU A 240 0.02 10.75 -5.16
C LEU A 240 -0.16 10.85 -6.67
N PHE A 241 -1.18 11.59 -7.11
CA PHE A 241 -1.39 11.87 -8.53
C PHE A 241 -0.18 12.60 -9.13
N LEU A 242 0.27 13.69 -8.50
CA LEU A 242 1.36 14.53 -9.00
C LEU A 242 2.72 13.81 -9.02
N VAL A 243 3.08 13.09 -7.96
CA VAL A 243 4.37 12.37 -7.89
C VAL A 243 4.46 11.23 -8.91
N ALA A 244 3.32 10.69 -9.36
CA ALA A 244 3.27 9.63 -10.35
C ALA A 244 3.40 10.13 -11.80
N LEU A 245 3.04 11.40 -12.08
CA LEU A 245 3.02 11.96 -13.45
C LEU A 245 4.35 11.82 -14.21
N PRO A 246 5.54 12.08 -13.61
CA PRO A 246 6.80 11.94 -14.33
C PRO A 246 7.04 10.50 -14.82
N GLY A 247 6.75 9.50 -13.99
CA GLY A 247 6.87 8.09 -14.36
C GLY A 247 5.86 7.70 -15.44
N GLN A 248 4.62 8.16 -15.30
CA GLN A 248 3.57 7.95 -16.30
C GLN A 248 3.94 8.54 -17.67
N TYR A 249 4.49 9.74 -17.70
CA TYR A 249 4.94 10.41 -18.92
C TYR A 249 6.08 9.65 -19.61
N LEU A 250 7.09 9.28 -18.84
CA LEU A 250 8.33 8.69 -19.36
C LEU A 250 8.14 7.23 -19.79
N PHE A 251 7.27 6.48 -19.11
CA PHE A 251 7.18 5.03 -19.28
C PHE A 251 5.85 4.52 -19.86
N GLY A 252 4.87 5.39 -20.11
CA GLY A 252 3.63 5.03 -20.80
C GLY A 252 2.70 4.12 -19.99
N VAL A 253 2.78 4.21 -18.65
CA VAL A 253 1.96 3.41 -17.73
C VAL A 253 0.62 4.08 -17.36
N ALA A 254 0.39 5.31 -17.83
CA ALA A 254 -0.83 6.07 -17.54
C ALA A 254 -2.12 5.33 -17.97
N SER A 255 -2.12 4.65 -19.12
CA SER A 255 -3.29 3.90 -19.62
C SER A 255 -3.71 2.77 -18.66
N MET A 256 -2.74 2.15 -18.00
CA MET A 256 -2.94 1.09 -17.01
C MET A 256 -3.51 1.65 -15.71
N THR A 257 -2.95 2.74 -15.20
CA THR A 257 -3.46 3.42 -13.99
C THR A 257 -4.86 3.98 -14.21
N LEU A 258 -5.09 4.70 -15.32
CA LEU A 258 -6.39 5.30 -15.66
C LEU A 258 -7.48 4.24 -15.72
N SER A 259 -7.22 3.11 -16.39
CA SER A 259 -8.21 2.04 -16.52
C SER A 259 -8.47 1.31 -15.20
N ALA A 260 -7.45 1.14 -14.33
CA ALA A 260 -7.64 0.61 -12.98
C ALA A 260 -8.53 1.52 -12.12
N VAL A 261 -8.24 2.82 -12.12
CA VAL A 261 -9.03 3.80 -11.39
C VAL A 261 -10.47 3.84 -11.88
N LEU A 262 -10.68 3.92 -13.20
CA LEU A 262 -12.03 3.94 -13.77
C LEU A 262 -12.81 2.66 -13.44
N ALA A 263 -12.18 1.49 -13.51
CA ALA A 263 -12.86 0.23 -13.19
C ALA A 263 -13.33 0.20 -11.72
N THR A 264 -12.48 0.61 -10.77
CA THR A 264 -12.84 0.67 -9.35
C THR A 264 -13.88 1.76 -9.08
N TYR A 265 -13.71 2.95 -9.66
CA TYR A 265 -14.62 4.08 -9.46
C TYR A 265 -16.02 3.80 -10.02
N LEU A 266 -16.11 3.30 -11.25
CA LEU A 266 -17.39 2.97 -11.89
C LEU A 266 -18.11 1.83 -11.16
N PHE A 267 -17.36 0.83 -10.66
CA PHE A 267 -17.93 -0.19 -9.80
C PHE A 267 -18.51 0.42 -8.52
N GLY A 268 -17.77 1.29 -7.84
CA GLY A 268 -18.23 1.94 -6.62
C GLY A 268 -19.47 2.82 -6.85
N LEU A 269 -19.54 3.55 -7.97
CA LEU A 269 -20.73 4.31 -8.38
C LEU A 269 -21.93 3.40 -8.60
N ALA A 270 -21.75 2.30 -9.32
CA ALA A 270 -22.82 1.33 -9.56
C ALA A 270 -23.30 0.68 -8.25
N TYR A 271 -22.38 0.38 -7.34
CA TYR A 271 -22.69 -0.18 -6.03
C TYR A 271 -23.47 0.81 -5.16
N PHE A 272 -23.04 2.07 -5.11
CA PHE A 272 -23.74 3.13 -4.38
C PHE A 272 -25.14 3.36 -4.95
N ALA A 273 -25.27 3.43 -6.29
CA ALA A 273 -26.57 3.58 -6.95
C ALA A 273 -27.52 2.41 -6.64
N ALA A 274 -27.00 1.19 -6.48
CA ALA A 274 -27.81 0.00 -6.18
C ALA A 274 -28.15 -0.16 -4.69
N THR A 275 -27.30 0.29 -3.77
CA THR A 275 -27.39 -0.04 -2.34
C THR A 275 -27.61 1.17 -1.43
N GLY A 276 -27.33 2.39 -1.90
CA GLY A 276 -27.33 3.60 -1.09
C GLY A 276 -26.11 3.74 -0.16
N VAL A 277 -25.15 2.81 -0.20
CA VAL A 277 -23.95 2.82 0.66
C VAL A 277 -22.67 2.66 -0.15
N TYR A 278 -21.54 3.11 0.39
CA TYR A 278 -20.24 3.04 -0.27
C TYR A 278 -19.59 1.67 -0.06
N PHE A 279 -19.07 1.08 -1.14
CA PHE A 279 -18.46 -0.24 -1.09
C PHE A 279 -17.22 -0.31 -0.18
N PHE A 280 -16.32 0.66 -0.29
CA PHE A 280 -15.12 0.75 0.56
C PHE A 280 -15.34 1.60 1.82
N TYR A 281 -16.59 1.96 2.10
CA TYR A 281 -17.04 2.81 3.19
C TYR A 281 -16.52 4.26 3.15
N ASP A 282 -15.22 4.50 3.23
CA ASP A 282 -14.62 5.83 3.44
C ASP A 282 -14.37 6.65 2.16
N SER A 283 -14.45 6.00 1.00
CA SER A 283 -14.13 6.56 -0.31
C SER A 283 -14.61 5.62 -1.43
N TYR A 284 -14.60 6.09 -2.68
CA TYR A 284 -14.77 5.17 -3.82
C TYR A 284 -13.53 4.35 -4.15
N ILE A 285 -12.33 4.84 -3.76
CA ILE A 285 -11.05 4.15 -3.96
C ILE A 285 -10.19 4.41 -2.73
N PRO A 286 -9.96 3.42 -1.85
CA PRO A 286 -9.11 3.59 -0.68
C PRO A 286 -7.72 4.10 -1.04
N ILE A 287 -7.13 4.91 -0.18
CA ILE A 287 -5.84 5.54 -0.48
C ILE A 287 -4.71 4.55 -0.72
N ALA A 288 -4.68 3.46 0.04
CA ALA A 288 -3.65 2.43 -0.10
C ALA A 288 -3.78 1.67 -1.42
N VAL A 289 -5.01 1.53 -1.93
CA VAL A 289 -5.31 0.99 -3.27
C VAL A 289 -4.86 1.99 -4.34
N PHE A 290 -5.20 3.26 -4.18
CA PHE A 290 -4.78 4.32 -5.10
C PHE A 290 -3.25 4.44 -5.17
N LEU A 291 -2.56 4.36 -4.04
CA LEU A 291 -1.10 4.32 -3.95
C LEU A 291 -0.53 3.13 -4.75
N GLY A 292 -1.13 1.94 -4.60
CA GLY A 292 -0.79 0.77 -5.40
C GLY A 292 -0.95 1.01 -6.91
N MET A 293 -2.02 1.73 -7.30
CA MET A 293 -2.30 2.11 -8.69
C MET A 293 -1.30 3.09 -9.29
N GLN A 294 -0.65 3.90 -8.45
CA GLN A 294 0.31 4.90 -8.88
C GLN A 294 1.76 4.38 -8.85
N LEU A 295 2.15 3.67 -7.79
CA LEU A 295 3.57 3.44 -7.46
C LEU A 295 3.97 1.96 -7.34
N LEU A 296 3.02 1.02 -7.30
CA LEU A 296 3.33 -0.42 -7.14
C LEU A 296 3.34 -1.17 -8.47
N PHE A 297 2.25 -1.19 -9.24
CA PHE A 297 2.18 -2.04 -10.44
C PHE A 297 2.71 -1.37 -11.71
N THR A 298 3.21 -0.15 -11.61
CA THR A 298 3.62 0.71 -12.74
C THR A 298 5.04 0.45 -13.27
N ASP A 299 5.68 -0.67 -12.92
CA ASP A 299 6.98 -1.07 -13.49
C ASP A 299 6.82 -1.52 -14.96
N PRO A 300 7.45 -0.84 -15.93
CA PRO A 300 7.37 -1.20 -17.35
C PRO A 300 7.87 -2.62 -17.67
N SER A 301 8.75 -3.15 -16.83
CA SER A 301 9.29 -4.51 -16.97
C SER A 301 8.19 -5.55 -16.79
N THR A 302 7.20 -5.27 -15.93
CA THR A 302 6.14 -6.20 -15.51
C THR A 302 4.75 -5.79 -15.97
N ALA A 303 4.66 -4.84 -16.92
CA ALA A 303 3.42 -4.43 -17.57
C ALA A 303 3.28 -5.00 -19.00
N PRO A 304 2.07 -5.15 -19.56
CA PRO A 304 1.89 -5.53 -20.97
C PRO A 304 2.57 -4.56 -21.95
N ARG A 305 2.94 -5.05 -23.14
CA ARG A 305 3.58 -4.24 -24.17
C ARG A 305 2.57 -3.43 -24.97
N THR A 306 1.42 -4.02 -25.26
CA THR A 306 0.35 -3.39 -26.03
C THR A 306 -0.46 -2.43 -25.18
N GLU A 307 -0.94 -1.32 -25.75
CA GLU A 307 -1.80 -0.37 -25.01
C GLU A 307 -3.12 -1.03 -24.59
N VAL A 308 -3.72 -1.84 -25.46
CA VAL A 308 -4.93 -2.61 -25.12
C VAL A 308 -4.64 -3.59 -23.99
N GLY A 309 -3.50 -4.29 -24.01
CA GLY A 309 -3.06 -5.15 -22.91
C GLY A 309 -2.94 -4.38 -21.59
N ARG A 310 -2.36 -3.16 -21.60
CA ARG A 310 -2.28 -2.30 -20.41
C ARG A 310 -3.64 -1.87 -19.89
N ILE A 311 -4.58 -1.55 -20.78
CA ILE A 311 -5.96 -1.22 -20.38
C ILE A 311 -6.63 -2.43 -19.73
N ILE A 312 -6.54 -3.61 -20.35
CA ILE A 312 -7.12 -4.85 -19.78
C ILE A 312 -6.48 -5.16 -18.43
N PHE A 313 -5.15 -5.03 -18.32
CA PHE A 313 -4.43 -5.21 -17.06
C PHE A 313 -4.94 -4.27 -15.98
N GLY A 314 -5.12 -2.98 -16.29
CA GLY A 314 -5.65 -2.00 -15.34
C GLY A 314 -7.07 -2.34 -14.89
N VAL A 315 -7.97 -2.67 -15.83
CA VAL A 315 -9.33 -3.12 -15.50
C VAL A 315 -9.30 -4.34 -14.58
N LEU A 316 -8.49 -5.36 -14.91
CA LEU A 316 -8.36 -6.56 -14.07
C LEU A 316 -7.78 -6.22 -12.70
N TYR A 317 -6.83 -5.30 -12.60
CA TYR A 317 -6.33 -4.81 -11.32
C TYR A 317 -7.45 -4.19 -10.49
N GLY A 318 -8.18 -3.22 -11.04
CA GLY A 318 -9.26 -2.53 -10.32
C GLY A 318 -10.37 -3.45 -9.85
N LEU A 319 -10.82 -4.39 -10.71
CA LEU A 319 -11.86 -5.35 -10.38
C LEU A 319 -11.38 -6.45 -9.42
N SER A 320 -10.14 -6.93 -9.56
CA SER A 320 -9.61 -7.93 -8.63
C SER A 320 -9.42 -7.36 -7.22
N THR A 321 -9.07 -6.07 -7.08
CA THR A 321 -9.07 -5.39 -5.76
C THR A 321 -10.46 -5.40 -5.13
N VAL A 322 -11.50 -5.07 -5.90
CA VAL A 322 -12.90 -5.12 -5.41
C VAL A 322 -13.28 -6.52 -4.95
N VAL A 323 -12.95 -7.55 -5.74
CA VAL A 323 -13.23 -8.95 -5.39
C VAL A 323 -12.46 -9.39 -4.15
N LEU A 324 -11.17 -9.05 -4.05
CA LEU A 324 -10.33 -9.40 -2.91
C LEU A 324 -10.79 -8.68 -1.64
N TYR A 325 -11.17 -7.41 -1.73
CA TYR A 325 -11.75 -6.67 -0.61
C TYR A 325 -13.01 -7.37 -0.09
N ALA A 326 -13.98 -7.67 -0.98
CA ALA A 326 -15.19 -8.38 -0.58
C ALA A 326 -14.90 -9.77 0.03
N LEU A 327 -13.95 -10.51 -0.53
CA LEU A 327 -13.57 -11.83 -0.04
C LEU A 327 -12.94 -11.75 1.35
N LEU A 328 -11.94 -10.89 1.53
CA LEU A 328 -11.24 -10.72 2.81
C LEU A 328 -12.20 -10.23 3.89
N SER A 329 -13.04 -9.22 3.58
CA SER A 329 -14.04 -8.70 4.53
C SER A 329 -15.06 -9.76 4.95
N ARG A 330 -15.54 -10.60 4.02
CA ARG A 330 -16.47 -11.70 4.36
C ARG A 330 -15.83 -12.79 5.22
N LEU A 331 -14.53 -13.01 5.07
CA LEU A 331 -13.76 -13.96 5.87
C LEU A 331 -13.28 -13.39 7.21
N GLY A 332 -13.60 -12.12 7.52
CA GLY A 332 -13.10 -11.44 8.73
C GLY A 332 -11.59 -11.18 8.70
N LEU A 333 -10.97 -11.23 7.52
CA LEU A 333 -9.54 -11.02 7.32
C LEU A 333 -9.24 -9.55 7.05
N PRO A 334 -8.04 -9.04 7.41
CA PRO A 334 -7.69 -7.64 7.19
C PRO A 334 -7.74 -7.28 5.69
N PRO A 335 -8.64 -6.35 5.27
CA PRO A 335 -8.81 -6.05 3.86
C PRO A 335 -7.62 -5.29 3.27
N PHE A 336 -6.71 -4.76 4.09
CA PHE A 336 -5.53 -4.05 3.60
C PHE A 336 -4.58 -4.94 2.77
N TYR A 337 -4.74 -6.26 2.72
CA TYR A 337 -3.97 -7.11 1.81
C TYR A 337 -4.52 -7.11 0.37
N ASP A 338 -5.72 -6.61 0.13
CA ASP A 338 -6.44 -6.63 -1.15
C ASP A 338 -5.63 -6.13 -2.35
N LYS A 339 -4.77 -5.11 -2.16
CA LYS A 339 -3.90 -4.51 -3.19
C LYS A 339 -2.56 -5.21 -3.41
N LEU A 340 -2.20 -6.17 -2.54
CA LEU A 340 -0.92 -6.88 -2.59
C LEU A 340 -1.05 -8.25 -3.29
N LEU A 341 -2.14 -8.97 -3.07
CA LEU A 341 -2.28 -10.37 -3.44
C LEU A 341 -2.43 -10.60 -4.97
N GLN A 342 -3.06 -9.67 -5.69
CA GLN A 342 -3.33 -9.80 -7.12
C GLN A 342 -2.12 -9.50 -8.02
N VAL A 343 -1.16 -8.68 -7.57
CA VAL A 343 -0.10 -8.17 -8.47
C VAL A 343 0.73 -9.28 -9.10
N PRO A 344 1.20 -10.31 -8.36
CA PRO A 344 1.96 -11.38 -8.98
C PRO A 344 1.15 -12.22 -9.98
N VAL A 345 -0.14 -12.42 -9.70
CA VAL A 345 -1.05 -13.13 -10.61
C VAL A 345 -1.21 -12.36 -11.92
N LEU A 346 -1.38 -11.04 -11.84
CA LEU A 346 -1.45 -10.17 -13.01
C LEU A 346 -0.12 -10.11 -13.76
N ASN A 347 1.02 -10.09 -13.07
CA ASN A 347 2.34 -10.14 -13.70
C ASN A 347 2.54 -11.41 -14.55
N LEU A 348 2.05 -12.57 -14.10
CA LEU A 348 2.07 -13.81 -14.89
C LEU A 348 1.21 -13.73 -16.15
N SER A 349 0.16 -12.90 -16.14
CA SER A 349 -0.79 -12.79 -17.25
C SER A 349 -0.32 -11.90 -18.40
N ILE A 350 0.73 -11.07 -18.25
CA ILE A 350 0.99 -9.97 -19.20
C ILE A 350 1.21 -10.42 -20.65
N GLN A 351 1.88 -11.56 -20.87
CA GLN A 351 2.09 -12.08 -22.23
C GLN A 351 0.82 -12.70 -22.82
N ALA A 352 -0.07 -13.22 -21.97
CA ALA A 352 -1.40 -13.67 -22.40
C ALA A 352 -2.28 -12.47 -22.76
N LEU A 353 -2.24 -11.40 -21.99
CA LEU A 353 -2.95 -10.15 -22.28
C LEU A 353 -2.49 -9.52 -23.60
N ASP A 354 -1.19 -9.51 -23.88
CA ASP A 354 -0.66 -9.06 -25.17
C ASP A 354 -1.17 -9.94 -26.34
N ARG A 355 -1.19 -11.27 -26.17
CA ARG A 355 -1.75 -12.19 -27.18
C ARG A 355 -3.24 -11.98 -27.41
N VAL A 356 -4.00 -11.73 -26.35
CA VAL A 356 -5.43 -11.42 -26.42
C VAL A 356 -5.62 -10.10 -27.16
N ALA A 357 -4.88 -9.05 -26.81
CA ALA A 357 -4.91 -7.76 -27.49
C ALA A 357 -4.62 -7.87 -29.00
N ASP A 358 -3.70 -8.77 -29.40
CA ASP A 358 -3.35 -9.01 -30.80
C ASP A 358 -4.31 -9.98 -31.52
N SER A 359 -5.30 -10.57 -30.83
CA SER A 359 -6.23 -11.53 -31.43
C SER A 359 -7.14 -10.88 -32.48
N GLN A 360 -7.53 -11.65 -33.51
CA GLN A 360 -8.47 -11.16 -34.54
C GLN A 360 -9.86 -10.84 -33.94
N TRP A 361 -10.24 -11.53 -32.87
CA TRP A 361 -11.51 -11.36 -32.17
C TRP A 361 -11.67 -9.95 -31.57
N LEU A 362 -10.61 -9.40 -30.96
CA LEU A 362 -10.61 -8.03 -30.43
C LEU A 362 -10.42 -6.98 -31.53
N ARG A 363 -9.60 -7.26 -32.55
CA ARG A 363 -9.38 -6.34 -33.70
C ARG A 363 -10.67 -6.00 -34.46
N GLY A 364 -11.67 -6.88 -34.45
CA GLY A 364 -12.96 -6.68 -35.10
C GLY A 364 -14.08 -6.08 -34.23
N ARG A 365 -13.98 -6.16 -32.89
CA ARG A 365 -15.05 -5.70 -31.97
C ARG A 365 -14.71 -4.43 -31.19
N VAL A 366 -13.43 -4.17 -30.95
CA VAL A 366 -13.02 -2.92 -30.31
C VAL A 366 -12.74 -1.92 -31.42
N PRO A 367 -13.38 -0.74 -31.42
CA PRO A 367 -13.09 0.34 -32.37
C PRO A 367 -11.65 0.90 -32.28
N SER A 368 -10.79 0.29 -31.45
CA SER A 368 -9.40 0.63 -31.18
C SER A 368 -8.43 0.37 -32.33
N SER A 369 -8.94 0.12 -33.55
CA SER A 369 -8.13 0.17 -34.77
C SER A 369 -8.44 1.39 -35.66
N ARG A 370 -9.48 2.19 -35.37
CA ARG A 370 -9.93 3.24 -36.32
C ARG A 370 -10.24 4.65 -35.81
N SER A 371 -10.48 4.91 -34.52
CA SER A 371 -10.72 6.30 -34.05
C SER A 371 -9.61 6.82 -33.13
N TRP A 372 -9.55 6.43 -31.85
CA TRP A 372 -8.65 7.10 -30.90
C TRP A 372 -7.16 6.72 -31.08
N THR A 373 -6.85 5.44 -31.23
CA THR A 373 -5.48 4.95 -31.53
C THR A 373 -5.02 5.28 -32.94
N ALA A 374 -5.94 5.52 -33.88
CA ALA A 374 -5.62 5.95 -35.25
C ALA A 374 -5.31 7.45 -35.33
N HIS A 375 -6.06 8.30 -34.61
CA HIS A 375 -5.76 9.74 -34.51
C HIS A 375 -4.43 10.01 -33.78
N VAL A 376 -4.02 9.12 -32.87
CA VAL A 376 -2.71 9.18 -32.19
C VAL A 376 -1.70 8.18 -32.79
N GLY A 377 -2.06 7.50 -33.88
CA GLY A 377 -1.26 6.42 -34.51
C GLY A 377 -0.03 6.93 -35.25
N GLY A 378 -0.07 8.17 -35.73
CA GLY A 378 1.09 8.89 -36.24
C GLY A 378 1.88 9.64 -35.16
N ALA A 379 1.41 9.64 -33.90
CA ALA A 379 2.06 10.38 -32.84
C ALA A 379 3.23 9.58 -32.25
N SER A 380 4.27 10.32 -31.86
CA SER A 380 5.40 9.74 -31.13
C SER A 380 4.92 9.07 -29.82
N PRO A 381 5.67 8.08 -29.27
CA PRO A 381 5.33 7.46 -28.00
C PRO A 381 5.08 8.47 -26.86
N ARG A 382 5.81 9.59 -26.84
CA ARG A 382 5.60 10.65 -25.83
C ARG A 382 4.28 11.40 -25.99
N GLN A 383 3.84 11.66 -27.23
CA GLN A 383 2.53 12.28 -27.48
C GLN A 383 1.38 11.35 -27.04
N ARG A 384 1.51 10.04 -27.24
CA ARG A 384 0.55 9.06 -26.70
C ARG A 384 0.49 9.08 -25.18
N ASN A 385 1.66 9.05 -24.53
CA ASN A 385 1.74 9.12 -23.08
C ASN A 385 1.10 10.41 -22.55
N LEU A 386 1.37 11.54 -23.20
CA LEU A 386 0.75 12.83 -22.85
C LEU A 386 -0.77 12.80 -23.02
N ALA A 387 -1.30 12.22 -24.11
CA ALA A 387 -2.73 12.12 -24.32
C ALA A 387 -3.43 11.32 -23.22
N TYR A 388 -2.86 10.17 -22.80
CA TYR A 388 -3.38 9.42 -21.66
C TYR A 388 -3.24 10.17 -20.34
N MET A 389 -2.17 10.93 -20.15
CA MET A 389 -2.01 11.77 -18.95
C MET A 389 -3.03 12.91 -18.91
N VAL A 390 -3.35 13.54 -20.04
CA VAL A 390 -4.39 14.57 -20.11
C VAL A 390 -5.75 13.96 -19.80
N ALA A 391 -6.07 12.80 -20.40
CA ALA A 391 -7.30 12.07 -20.07
C ALA A 391 -7.34 11.68 -18.58
N TRP A 392 -6.22 11.21 -18.04
CA TRP A 392 -6.08 10.87 -16.62
C TRP A 392 -6.26 12.09 -15.71
N GLY A 393 -5.68 13.23 -16.07
CA GLY A 393 -5.87 14.49 -15.34
C GLY A 393 -7.31 14.99 -15.37
N ALA A 394 -8.00 14.87 -16.51
CA ALA A 394 -9.41 15.23 -16.61
C ALA A 394 -10.29 14.33 -15.74
N VAL A 395 -10.06 13.01 -15.76
CA VAL A 395 -10.78 12.06 -14.90
C VAL A 395 -10.50 12.35 -13.42
N PHE A 396 -9.23 12.52 -13.03
CA PHE A 396 -8.85 12.84 -11.67
C PHE A 396 -9.53 14.14 -11.19
N ALA A 397 -9.44 15.21 -11.98
CA ALA A 397 -10.07 16.49 -11.64
C ALA A 397 -11.59 16.37 -11.52
N SER A 398 -12.24 15.61 -12.40
CA SER A 398 -13.69 15.37 -12.31
C SER A 398 -14.07 14.63 -11.04
N MET A 399 -13.34 13.56 -10.70
CA MET A 399 -13.57 12.76 -9.49
C MET A 399 -13.33 13.59 -8.22
N SER A 400 -12.30 14.44 -8.20
CA SER A 400 -12.04 15.35 -7.08
C SER A 400 -13.14 16.42 -6.95
N ALA A 401 -13.62 16.98 -8.07
CA ALA A 401 -14.66 18.02 -8.06
C ALA A 401 -16.00 17.49 -7.51
N VAL A 402 -16.36 16.25 -7.84
CA VAL A 402 -17.58 15.59 -7.32
C VAL A 402 -17.35 14.88 -5.98
N GLN A 403 -16.19 15.10 -5.33
CA GLN A 403 -15.81 14.48 -4.06
C GLN A 403 -15.81 12.94 -4.07
N GLY A 404 -15.68 12.32 -5.25
CA GLY A 404 -15.54 10.88 -5.40
C GLY A 404 -14.19 10.35 -4.87
N ILE A 405 -13.18 11.22 -4.87
CA ILE A 405 -11.92 11.04 -4.13
C ILE A 405 -11.59 12.34 -3.41
N GLY A 406 -10.91 12.26 -2.28
CA GLY A 406 -10.51 13.42 -1.49
C GLY A 406 -10.81 13.28 0.00
N ASP A 407 -10.74 14.42 0.69
CA ASP A 407 -10.76 14.48 2.15
C ASP A 407 -12.16 14.71 2.73
N ARG A 408 -13.15 14.94 1.87
CA ARG A 408 -14.53 15.32 2.26
C ARG A 408 -15.58 14.33 1.76
N HIS A 409 -15.18 13.07 1.56
CA HIS A 409 -16.11 12.06 1.08
C HIS A 409 -17.14 11.73 2.17
N PRO A 410 -18.46 11.77 1.90
CA PRO A 410 -19.50 11.60 2.92
C PRO A 410 -19.43 10.28 3.69
N GLY A 411 -18.94 9.22 3.06
CA GLY A 411 -18.72 7.92 3.70
C GLY A 411 -17.71 7.93 4.86
N GLN A 412 -16.99 9.03 5.09
CA GLN A 412 -16.11 9.20 6.25
C GLN A 412 -16.86 9.70 7.49
N TRP A 413 -18.08 10.20 7.34
CA TRP A 413 -18.78 10.94 8.39
C TRP A 413 -19.88 10.10 9.04
N VAL A 414 -20.01 10.24 10.36
CA VAL A 414 -21.03 9.52 11.15
C VAL A 414 -22.45 9.80 10.67
N PRO A 415 -22.87 11.06 10.36
CA PRO A 415 -24.24 11.35 9.98
C PRO A 415 -24.72 10.57 8.75
N PHE A 416 -23.86 10.39 7.74
CA PHE A 416 -24.18 9.56 6.57
C PHE A 416 -24.54 8.12 6.97
N TRP A 417 -23.76 7.52 7.88
CA TRP A 417 -23.99 6.14 8.32
C TRP A 417 -25.16 6.01 9.28
N GLN A 418 -25.47 7.05 10.06
CA GLN A 418 -26.70 7.13 10.86
C GLN A 418 -27.94 7.13 9.98
N GLU A 419 -27.95 7.94 8.92
CA GLU A 419 -29.04 7.97 7.93
C GLU A 419 -29.15 6.64 7.20
N ALA A 420 -28.04 6.10 6.68
CA ALA A 420 -28.04 4.81 6.01
C ALA A 420 -28.50 3.65 6.91
N CYS A 421 -28.17 3.68 8.20
CA CYS A 421 -28.66 2.69 9.16
C CYS A 421 -30.17 2.85 9.42
N ARG A 422 -30.66 4.09 9.55
CA ARG A 422 -32.10 4.38 9.71
C ARG A 422 -32.92 3.94 8.50
N ASP A 423 -32.35 4.07 7.32
CA ASP A 423 -32.93 3.64 6.04
C ASP A 423 -32.86 2.13 5.78
N ASP A 424 -32.37 1.34 6.74
CA ASP A 424 -32.14 -0.11 6.61
C ASP A 424 -31.25 -0.47 5.40
N ARG A 425 -30.22 0.35 5.12
CA ARG A 425 -29.29 0.08 4.03
C ARG A 425 -28.39 -1.12 4.37
N PRO A 426 -28.03 -1.97 3.38
CA PRO A 426 -27.27 -3.19 3.63
C PRO A 426 -25.96 -2.95 4.39
N GLY A 427 -25.86 -3.53 5.59
CA GLY A 427 -24.65 -3.48 6.41
C GLY A 427 -24.34 -2.13 7.07
N ALA A 428 -25.19 -1.11 6.90
CA ALA A 428 -24.94 0.23 7.41
C ALA A 428 -24.89 0.28 8.94
N CYS A 429 -25.86 -0.31 9.64
CA CYS A 429 -25.88 -0.34 11.11
C CYS A 429 -24.68 -1.08 11.71
N ARG A 430 -24.24 -2.18 11.05
CA ARG A 430 -23.04 -2.92 11.47
C ARG A 430 -21.78 -2.07 11.34
N TYR A 431 -21.62 -1.37 10.21
CA TYR A 431 -20.48 -0.48 10.01
C TYR A 431 -20.50 0.71 10.97
N LEU A 432 -21.67 1.34 11.18
CA LEU A 432 -21.86 2.43 12.13
C LEU A 432 -21.47 2.02 13.55
N ARG A 433 -21.91 0.84 14.00
CA ARG A 433 -21.49 0.27 15.29
C ARG A 433 -19.97 0.10 15.37
N ASP A 434 -19.34 -0.45 14.34
CA ASP A 434 -17.89 -0.65 14.30
C ASP A 434 -17.12 0.69 14.30
N MET A 435 -17.69 1.74 13.72
CA MET A 435 -17.18 3.10 13.78
C MET A 435 -17.25 3.66 15.21
N HIS A 436 -18.40 3.53 15.87
CA HIS A 436 -18.55 3.94 17.28
C HIS A 436 -17.63 3.16 18.23
N PHE A 437 -17.44 1.86 18.01
CA PHE A 437 -16.46 1.08 18.77
C PHE A 437 -15.05 1.64 18.68
N ARG A 438 -14.62 2.02 17.46
CA ARG A 438 -13.30 2.63 17.26
C ARG A 438 -13.19 3.97 17.97
N PHE A 439 -14.23 4.80 17.95
CA PHE A 439 -14.23 6.09 18.64
C PHE A 439 -14.29 5.96 20.17
N CYS A 440 -15.10 5.02 20.67
CA CYS A 440 -15.16 4.69 22.09
C CYS A 440 -13.78 4.27 22.61
N ARG A 441 -13.08 3.39 21.89
CA ARG A 441 -11.72 2.98 22.24
C ARG A 441 -10.70 4.13 22.19
N ASN A 442 -11.00 5.19 21.44
CA ASN A 442 -10.17 6.40 21.38
C ASN A 442 -10.61 7.48 22.38
N GLY A 443 -11.54 7.18 23.30
CA GLY A 443 -11.93 8.06 24.41
C GLY A 443 -13.21 8.88 24.20
N SER A 444 -14.02 8.60 23.17
CA SER A 444 -15.31 9.29 23.01
C SER A 444 -16.39 8.62 23.86
N ALA A 445 -16.76 9.28 24.95
CA ALA A 445 -17.81 8.84 25.86
C ALA A 445 -19.18 8.76 25.16
N TRP A 446 -19.46 9.72 24.26
CA TRP A 446 -20.66 9.69 23.41
C TRP A 446 -20.68 8.45 22.51
N ALA A 447 -19.57 8.15 21.84
CA ALA A 447 -19.50 6.99 20.96
C ALA A 447 -19.58 5.67 21.73
N CYS A 448 -19.11 5.61 22.99
CA CYS A 448 -19.31 4.44 23.84
C CYS A 448 -20.81 4.18 24.10
N ASN A 449 -21.59 5.22 24.39
CA ASN A 449 -23.05 5.10 24.55
C ASN A 449 -23.71 4.60 23.26
N GLU A 450 -23.41 5.23 22.12
CA GLU A 450 -23.99 4.87 20.82
C GLU A 450 -23.61 3.46 20.36
N ALA A 451 -22.36 3.05 20.62
CA ALA A 451 -21.90 1.69 20.38
C ALA A 451 -22.69 0.68 21.23
N GLY A 452 -22.91 0.96 22.52
CA GLY A 452 -23.70 0.12 23.42
C GLY A 452 -25.13 -0.05 22.94
N LEU A 453 -25.79 1.04 22.55
CA LEU A 453 -27.16 1.03 22.03
C LEU A 453 -27.28 0.24 20.73
N LEU A 454 -26.43 0.51 19.73
CA LEU A 454 -26.46 -0.20 18.46
C LEU A 454 -26.08 -1.68 18.61
N HIS A 455 -25.12 -1.97 19.49
CA HIS A 455 -24.74 -3.35 19.78
C HIS A 455 -25.91 -4.11 20.41
N PHE A 456 -26.64 -3.50 21.35
CA PHE A 456 -27.85 -4.07 21.96
C PHE A 456 -28.97 -4.33 20.94
N VAL A 457 -29.25 -3.41 20.03
CA VAL A 457 -30.31 -3.58 19.01
C VAL A 457 -29.94 -4.67 18.00
N LEU A 458 -28.75 -4.60 17.40
CA LEU A 458 -28.28 -5.61 16.42
C LEU A 458 -28.17 -7.00 17.04
N ALA A 459 -27.93 -7.04 18.35
CA ALA A 459 -27.95 -8.26 19.14
C ALA A 459 -29.34 -8.93 19.10
N LEU A 460 -30.40 -8.18 19.35
CA LEU A 460 -31.77 -8.72 19.39
C LEU A 460 -32.23 -9.27 18.03
N GLU A 461 -31.66 -8.76 16.93
CA GLU A 461 -32.01 -9.14 15.56
C GLU A 461 -31.24 -10.37 15.03
N ALA A 462 -30.17 -10.80 15.70
CA ALA A 462 -29.35 -11.91 15.23
C ALA A 462 -29.99 -13.28 15.53
N GLU A 463 -30.21 -14.09 14.49
CA GLU A 463 -30.79 -15.44 14.60
C GLU A 463 -29.86 -16.46 15.29
N GLU A 464 -28.54 -16.23 15.28
CA GLU A 464 -27.53 -17.08 15.92
C GLU A 464 -26.95 -16.39 17.16
N THR A 465 -27.40 -16.79 18.35
CA THR A 465 -26.91 -16.29 19.64
C THR A 465 -25.39 -16.53 19.81
N PRO A 466 -24.59 -15.49 20.13
CA PRO A 466 -23.27 -15.66 20.73
C PRO A 466 -23.23 -15.19 22.19
N ARG A 467 -22.46 -15.93 23.00
CA ARG A 467 -22.22 -15.85 24.45
C ARG A 467 -21.75 -14.51 25.06
N PHE A 468 -21.77 -13.38 24.34
CA PHE A 468 -21.06 -12.15 24.73
C PHE A 468 -21.92 -10.88 24.93
N TYR A 469 -23.25 -10.97 24.86
CA TYR A 469 -24.11 -9.78 24.67
C TYR A 469 -24.15 -8.74 25.80
N ARG A 470 -24.41 -9.18 27.03
CA ARG A 470 -24.71 -8.22 28.11
C ARG A 470 -23.43 -7.59 28.66
N ALA A 471 -22.36 -8.38 28.78
CA ALA A 471 -21.09 -7.90 29.30
C ALA A 471 -20.49 -6.83 28.37
N ASP A 472 -20.51 -7.04 27.06
CA ASP A 472 -19.96 -6.09 26.09
C ASP A 472 -20.74 -4.77 26.10
N VAL A 473 -22.07 -4.82 26.15
CA VAL A 473 -22.91 -3.61 26.25
C VAL A 473 -22.68 -2.89 27.57
N VAL A 474 -22.59 -3.63 28.69
CA VAL A 474 -22.29 -3.06 30.01
C VAL A 474 -20.93 -2.38 30.01
N GLU A 475 -19.88 -3.02 29.47
CA GLU A 475 -18.53 -2.43 29.41
C GLU A 475 -18.52 -1.10 28.64
N LEU A 476 -19.25 -1.01 27.53
CA LEU A 476 -19.34 0.23 26.75
C LEU A 476 -20.06 1.33 27.54
N LEU A 477 -21.16 0.99 28.20
CA LEU A 477 -21.93 1.97 28.98
C LEU A 477 -21.21 2.38 30.27
N GLU A 478 -20.47 1.46 30.90
CA GLU A 478 -19.57 1.75 32.02
C GLU A 478 -18.48 2.74 31.61
N ARG A 479 -17.84 2.54 30.46
CA ARG A 479 -16.86 3.52 29.93
C ARG A 479 -17.51 4.87 29.65
N SER A 480 -18.66 4.88 28.99
CA SER A 480 -19.41 6.11 28.71
C SER A 480 -19.76 6.88 29.99
N CYS A 481 -20.24 6.17 31.02
CA CYS A 481 -20.58 6.74 32.31
C CYS A 481 -19.33 7.21 33.08
N GLY A 482 -18.27 6.41 33.08
CA GLY A 482 -17.00 6.70 33.73
C GLY A 482 -16.32 7.95 33.17
N ASP A 483 -16.50 8.21 31.88
CA ASP A 483 -16.01 9.42 31.19
C ASP A 483 -17.00 10.61 31.32
N GLY A 484 -18.05 10.48 32.13
CA GLY A 484 -18.96 11.57 32.51
C GLY A 484 -20.12 11.83 31.55
N PHE A 485 -20.42 10.94 30.61
CA PHE A 485 -21.55 11.09 29.69
C PHE A 485 -22.86 10.60 30.32
N ALA A 486 -23.74 11.53 30.73
CA ALA A 486 -24.94 11.24 31.52
C ALA A 486 -25.88 10.17 30.91
N PRO A 487 -26.18 10.15 29.60
CA PRO A 487 -26.98 9.07 29.00
C PRO A 487 -26.36 7.68 29.18
N GLY A 488 -25.02 7.58 29.18
CA GLY A 488 -24.31 6.32 29.44
C GLY A 488 -24.64 5.75 30.83
N CYS A 489 -24.64 6.60 31.86
CA CYS A 489 -25.01 6.19 33.23
C CYS A 489 -26.49 5.77 33.31
N GLN A 490 -27.39 6.50 32.66
CA GLN A 490 -28.83 6.18 32.68
C GLN A 490 -29.12 4.86 31.96
N ASN A 491 -28.46 4.61 30.83
CA ASN A 491 -28.57 3.35 30.10
C ASN A 491 -27.98 2.18 30.88
N LEU A 492 -26.88 2.39 31.61
CA LEU A 492 -26.30 1.38 32.50
C LEU A 492 -27.30 1.00 33.61
N THR A 493 -27.88 1.99 34.30
CA THR A 493 -28.94 1.75 35.30
C THR A 493 -30.18 1.08 34.71
N SER A 494 -30.57 1.47 33.49
CA SER A 494 -31.68 0.83 32.78
C SER A 494 -31.42 -0.65 32.57
N LEU A 495 -30.22 -1.02 32.11
CA LEU A 495 -29.85 -2.42 31.96
C LEU A 495 -29.83 -3.17 33.30
N GLU A 496 -29.26 -2.58 34.36
CA GLU A 496 -29.24 -3.18 35.71
C GLU A 496 -30.65 -3.48 36.23
N THR A 497 -31.60 -2.58 35.96
CA THR A 497 -33.01 -2.72 36.34
C THR A 497 -33.85 -3.57 35.38
N GLY A 498 -33.24 -4.07 34.30
CA GLY A 498 -33.89 -4.93 33.30
C GLY A 498 -34.67 -4.19 32.22
N ALA A 499 -34.57 -2.86 32.16
CA ALA A 499 -35.10 -2.03 31.09
C ALA A 499 -34.12 -1.98 29.90
N GLU A 500 -34.66 -1.68 28.72
CA GLU A 500 -33.84 -1.48 27.52
C GLU A 500 -33.14 -0.12 27.55
N PRO A 501 -31.84 -0.06 27.20
CA PRO A 501 -31.12 1.20 27.11
C PRO A 501 -31.61 1.96 25.87
N ARG A 502 -32.00 3.24 26.05
CA ARG A 502 -32.59 4.08 24.99
C ARG A 502 -32.11 5.53 25.02
N GLU A 503 -31.42 5.94 26.08
CA GLU A 503 -31.03 7.34 26.29
C GLU A 503 -29.91 7.76 25.33
N ARG A 504 -30.10 8.90 24.66
CA ARG A 504 -29.19 9.46 23.67
C ARG A 504 -29.08 10.97 23.88
N ALA A 505 -27.94 11.54 23.55
CA ALA A 505 -27.75 12.99 23.50
C ALA A 505 -26.76 13.36 22.39
N SER A 506 -26.63 14.65 22.09
CA SER A 506 -25.64 15.14 21.13
C SER A 506 -24.20 14.90 21.63
N PRO A 507 -23.22 14.72 20.72
CA PRO A 507 -21.81 14.69 21.10
C PRO A 507 -21.37 15.97 21.82
N THR A 508 -20.42 15.84 22.73
CA THR A 508 -19.82 16.99 23.42
C THR A 508 -18.65 17.56 22.62
N LEU A 509 -18.17 18.76 23.01
CA LEU A 509 -16.94 19.32 22.45
C LEU A 509 -15.71 18.42 22.64
N HIS A 510 -15.72 17.53 23.64
CA HIS A 510 -14.63 16.56 23.86
C HIS A 510 -14.69 15.39 22.87
N ASP A 511 -15.88 15.04 22.37
CA ASP A 511 -16.07 13.97 21.40
C ASP A 511 -15.68 14.40 19.97
N TYR A 512 -15.90 15.67 19.62
CA TYR A 512 -15.71 16.18 18.26
C TYR A 512 -14.31 15.95 17.67
N PRO A 513 -13.19 16.17 18.37
CA PRO A 513 -11.85 15.85 17.86
C PRO A 513 -11.68 14.38 17.45
N ILE A 514 -12.44 13.47 18.09
CA ILE A 514 -12.38 12.03 17.84
C ILE A 514 -13.29 11.63 16.67
N ILE A 515 -14.54 12.12 16.66
CA ILE A 515 -15.57 11.65 15.73
C ILE A 515 -15.58 12.42 14.40
N LEU A 516 -15.07 13.66 14.35
CA LEU A 516 -15.07 14.50 13.14
C LEU A 516 -13.87 14.26 12.23
N ARG A 517 -12.82 13.58 12.71
CA ARG A 517 -11.57 13.40 11.95
C ARG A 517 -11.76 12.54 10.70
N GLY A 518 -12.80 11.70 10.65
CA GLY A 518 -12.99 10.71 9.60
C GLY A 518 -11.76 9.80 9.50
N THR A 519 -11.13 9.78 8.34
CA THR A 519 -9.89 9.04 8.06
C THR A 519 -8.63 9.90 8.15
N LYS A 520 -8.73 11.16 8.59
CA LYS A 520 -7.60 12.06 8.82
C LYS A 520 -6.91 11.81 10.17
N GLY A 521 -5.73 12.42 10.30
CA GLY A 521 -4.98 12.42 11.55
C GLY A 521 -5.74 13.12 12.70
N PRO A 522 -5.15 13.14 13.91
CA PRO A 522 -5.73 13.86 15.04
C PRO A 522 -6.09 15.32 14.68
N LEU A 523 -7.25 15.77 15.15
CA LEU A 523 -7.69 17.16 15.03
C LEU A 523 -7.16 17.94 16.22
N ASP A 524 -5.86 18.22 16.20
CA ASP A 524 -5.20 19.00 17.24
C ASP A 524 -5.41 20.51 16.96
N ASP A 525 -5.54 21.31 18.01
CA ASP A 525 -5.54 22.78 17.97
C ASP A 525 -6.73 23.49 17.28
N LEU A 526 -7.86 22.82 17.06
CA LEU A 526 -9.08 23.50 16.59
C LEU A 526 -9.81 24.22 17.72
N SER A 527 -10.27 25.44 17.47
CA SER A 527 -11.15 26.15 18.40
C SER A 527 -12.52 25.46 18.49
N SER A 528 -13.25 25.69 19.57
CA SER A 528 -14.62 25.16 19.72
C SER A 528 -15.53 25.60 18.56
N ALA A 529 -15.37 26.83 18.06
CA ALA A 529 -16.13 27.33 16.92
C ALA A 529 -15.78 26.60 15.62
N ASP A 530 -14.50 26.30 15.38
CA ASP A 530 -14.07 25.56 14.20
C ASP A 530 -14.55 24.10 14.24
N LEU A 531 -14.54 23.46 15.42
CA LEU A 531 -15.09 22.12 15.61
C LEU A 531 -16.59 22.09 15.32
N LEU A 532 -17.35 23.09 15.80
CA LEU A 532 -18.79 23.22 15.52
C LEU A 532 -19.07 23.50 14.05
N ALA A 533 -18.29 24.37 13.40
CA ALA A 533 -18.40 24.64 11.97
C ALA A 533 -18.10 23.40 11.13
N GLN A 534 -17.08 22.62 11.51
CA GLN A 534 -16.76 21.36 10.86
C GLN A 534 -17.85 20.32 11.08
N ALA A 535 -18.36 20.17 12.32
CA ALA A 535 -19.47 19.27 12.62
C ALA A 535 -20.72 19.64 11.80
N CYS A 536 -21.08 20.91 11.78
CA CYS A 536 -22.20 21.40 10.97
C CYS A 536 -22.00 21.08 9.48
N GLY A 537 -20.80 21.32 8.94
CA GLY A 537 -20.44 20.99 7.56
C GLY A 537 -20.45 19.48 7.24
N GLN A 538 -20.35 18.61 8.25
CA GLN A 538 -20.47 17.15 8.11
C GLN A 538 -21.91 16.63 8.31
N GLY A 539 -22.87 17.52 8.59
CA GLY A 539 -24.29 17.16 8.77
C GLY A 539 -24.72 16.94 10.22
N TRP A 540 -23.98 17.44 11.21
CA TRP A 540 -24.42 17.41 12.61
C TRP A 540 -25.35 18.59 12.91
N GLU A 541 -26.67 18.35 12.88
CA GLU A 541 -27.69 19.40 13.07
C GLU A 541 -27.52 20.17 14.39
N GLY A 542 -27.34 19.47 15.51
CA GLY A 542 -27.15 20.12 16.82
C GLY A 542 -25.89 21.00 16.90
N ALA A 543 -24.86 20.73 16.09
CA ALA A 543 -23.69 21.61 16.01
C ALA A 543 -23.97 22.88 15.20
N CYS A 544 -24.82 22.79 14.16
CA CYS A 544 -25.26 23.96 13.40
C CYS A 544 -26.05 24.93 14.28
N GLU A 545 -26.93 24.41 15.13
CA GLU A 545 -27.72 25.20 16.08
C GLU A 545 -26.82 25.93 17.09
N GLN A 546 -25.90 25.19 17.73
CA GLN A 546 -24.93 25.76 18.67
C GLN A 546 -24.04 26.82 18.03
N LEU A 547 -23.60 26.60 16.77
CA LEU A 547 -22.81 27.57 16.04
C LEU A 547 -23.61 28.86 15.78
N ALA A 548 -24.88 28.74 15.37
CA ALA A 548 -25.76 29.88 15.12
C ALA A 548 -26.02 30.69 16.39
N GLU A 549 -26.19 30.03 17.54
CA GLU A 549 -26.34 30.68 18.85
C GLU A 549 -25.05 31.40 19.29
N SER A 550 -23.88 30.83 18.99
CA SER A 550 -22.58 31.42 19.34
C SER A 550 -22.13 32.59 18.47
N GLY A 551 -22.68 32.73 17.26
CA GLY A 551 -22.35 33.78 16.29
C GLY A 551 -23.33 34.96 16.26
N GLY A 552 -24.26 35.02 17.23
CA GLY A 552 -25.35 35.99 17.30
C GLY A 552 -25.07 37.29 18.07
N ASP A 553 -23.81 37.66 18.31
CA ASP A 553 -23.39 38.94 18.93
C ASP A 553 -22.78 39.92 17.91
#